data_AF-A0A7I7K927-F1
#
_entry.id   AF-A0A7I7K927-F1
#
_cell.length_a   1.000
_cell.length_b   1.000
_cell.length_c   1.000
_cell.angle_alpha   90.00
_cell.angle_beta   90.00
_cell.angle_gamma   90.00
#
_symmetry.space_group_name_H-M   'P 1'
#
loop_
_entity.id
_entity.type
_entity.pdbx_description
1 polymer ?
#
loop_
_entity_poly.entity_id
_entity_poly.type
_entity_poly.pdbx_seq_one_letter_code
_entity_poly.pdbx_strand_id
1 'polypeptide(L)'
;MTVVLLDPRRPSLIPIEAIELLAGDVQYTEELPIKVPWSLPSARPAYDGEAAATLLSSDPEHPSVAARIAAGERVVSAPAAQPGERLVDAVALMDRLRTAGPWESQQTHDSLRRYLLEETYELFDAVHGGDLAELRDELGDVLLQVLFHARIAEDASENAFGIDDVADALVRKLGNRVPAVLAGETVTLEDQLAQWEQRKALEKKARASCMDDIPTGQPALALAQKVLARAETAGVPDDLIPAALTSVPISADVDAETALRTAVLEFMTDVRTAERAVAATRRGDEVAEELDDTAVTGIDADEWRAHWPETPRE
;
A
#
# COMPACT_ATOMS: atom_id res chain seq x y z
N MET A 1 -18.77 -36.16 -25.21
CA MET A 1 -19.24 -34.76 -25.28
C MET A 1 -18.57 -34.01 -24.14
N THR A 2 -18.40 -32.70 -24.29
CA THR A 2 -17.58 -31.88 -23.40
C THR A 2 -18.35 -30.62 -23.02
N VAL A 3 -18.27 -30.22 -21.76
CA VAL A 3 -18.61 -28.87 -21.30
C VAL A 3 -17.34 -28.05 -21.21
N VAL A 4 -17.31 -26.92 -21.90
CA VAL A 4 -16.28 -25.91 -21.76
C VAL A 4 -16.86 -24.77 -20.92
N LEU A 5 -16.31 -24.59 -19.72
CA LEU A 5 -16.68 -23.52 -18.79
C LEU A 5 -15.71 -22.36 -18.92
N LEU A 6 -16.24 -21.21 -19.33
CA LEU A 6 -15.50 -19.96 -19.42
C LEU A 6 -15.58 -19.20 -18.10
N ASP A 7 -14.60 -18.35 -17.85
CA ASP A 7 -14.67 -17.41 -16.73
C ASP A 7 -15.81 -16.39 -16.99
N PRO A 8 -16.82 -16.30 -16.11
CA PRO A 8 -17.89 -15.31 -16.27
C PRO A 8 -17.39 -13.86 -16.31
N ARG A 9 -16.25 -13.56 -15.69
CA ARG A 9 -15.62 -12.22 -15.70
C ARG A 9 -14.84 -11.96 -16.98
N ARG A 10 -14.37 -13.03 -17.63
CA ARG A 10 -13.53 -12.97 -18.83
C ARG A 10 -13.97 -14.04 -19.84
N PRO A 11 -15.21 -13.97 -20.35
CA PRO A 11 -15.77 -15.00 -21.24
C PRO A 11 -15.09 -15.05 -22.61
N SER A 12 -14.16 -14.13 -22.91
CA SER A 12 -13.29 -14.20 -24.09
C SER A 12 -11.99 -14.98 -23.87
N LEU A 13 -11.66 -15.34 -22.63
CA LEU A 13 -10.49 -16.17 -22.32
C LEU A 13 -10.86 -17.65 -22.42
N ILE A 14 -10.44 -18.27 -23.51
CA ILE A 14 -10.66 -19.69 -23.76
C ILE A 14 -9.49 -20.50 -23.17
N PRO A 15 -9.75 -21.55 -22.37
CA PRO A 15 -8.71 -22.48 -21.92
C PRO A 15 -8.00 -23.10 -23.13
N ILE A 16 -6.66 -23.16 -23.10
CA ILE A 16 -5.89 -23.71 -24.23
C ILE A 16 -6.30 -25.15 -24.59
N GLU A 17 -6.66 -25.92 -23.56
CA GLU A 17 -7.15 -27.30 -23.65
C GLU A 17 -8.51 -27.42 -24.35
N ALA A 18 -9.27 -26.33 -24.46
CA ALA A 18 -10.57 -26.27 -25.11
C ALA A 18 -10.48 -25.91 -26.59
N ILE A 19 -9.34 -25.43 -27.11
CA ILE A 19 -9.23 -24.90 -28.49
C ILE A 19 -9.69 -25.93 -29.53
N GLU A 20 -9.23 -27.17 -29.43
CA GLU A 20 -9.61 -28.24 -30.37
C GLU A 20 -11.08 -28.68 -30.23
N LEU A 21 -11.71 -28.38 -29.09
CA LEU A 21 -13.09 -28.73 -28.78
C LEU A 21 -14.09 -27.69 -29.30
N LEU A 22 -13.61 -26.52 -29.74
CA LEU A 22 -14.41 -25.41 -30.27
C LEU A 22 -14.44 -25.38 -31.81
N ALA A 23 -14.26 -26.54 -32.44
CA ALA A 23 -14.43 -26.72 -33.88
C ALA A 23 -15.63 -27.62 -34.17
N GLY A 24 -16.34 -27.34 -35.27
CA GLY A 24 -17.57 -28.05 -35.61
C GLY A 24 -18.75 -27.57 -34.76
N ASP A 25 -19.67 -28.47 -34.42
CA ASP A 25 -20.94 -28.07 -33.83
C ASP A 25 -20.77 -27.79 -32.33
N VAL A 26 -21.08 -26.56 -31.93
CA VAL A 26 -20.95 -26.06 -30.55
C VAL A 26 -22.30 -25.50 -30.11
N GLN A 27 -22.79 -25.98 -28.98
CA GLN A 27 -23.95 -25.43 -28.29
C GLN A 27 -23.50 -24.30 -27.36
N TYR A 28 -24.27 -23.23 -27.30
CA TYR A 28 -23.99 -22.07 -26.46
C TYR A 28 -25.16 -21.84 -25.53
N THR A 29 -24.90 -21.46 -24.29
CA THR A 29 -25.91 -20.96 -23.35
C THR A 29 -26.09 -19.45 -23.51
N GLU A 30 -27.25 -18.94 -23.13
CA GLU A 30 -27.71 -17.58 -23.42
C GLU A 30 -26.97 -16.45 -22.70
N GLU A 31 -26.28 -16.75 -21.60
CA GLU A 31 -25.52 -15.76 -20.84
C GLU A 31 -24.21 -15.36 -21.53
N LEU A 32 -23.75 -16.15 -22.50
CA LEU A 32 -22.51 -15.86 -23.21
C LEU A 32 -22.66 -14.59 -24.08
N PRO A 33 -21.69 -13.66 -24.03
CA PRO A 33 -21.69 -12.50 -24.90
C PRO A 33 -21.69 -12.92 -26.37
N ILE A 34 -22.52 -12.26 -27.18
CA ILE A 34 -22.66 -12.53 -28.63
C ILE A 34 -21.31 -12.51 -29.37
N LYS A 35 -20.35 -11.73 -28.90
CA LYS A 35 -18.99 -11.68 -29.46
C LYS A 35 -18.25 -13.03 -29.39
N VAL A 36 -18.54 -13.87 -28.38
CA VAL A 36 -17.86 -15.17 -28.19
C VAL A 36 -18.17 -16.12 -29.36
N PRO A 37 -19.43 -16.47 -29.67
CA PRO A 37 -19.76 -17.27 -30.84
C PRO A 37 -19.19 -16.69 -32.16
N TRP A 38 -19.20 -15.37 -32.33
CA TRP A 38 -18.68 -14.72 -33.54
C TRP A 38 -17.15 -14.77 -33.67
N SER A 39 -16.44 -15.00 -32.57
CA SER A 39 -14.97 -15.04 -32.55
C SER A 39 -14.41 -16.45 -32.77
N LEU A 40 -15.27 -17.46 -32.95
CA LEU A 40 -14.88 -18.86 -33.15
C LEU A 40 -15.12 -19.27 -34.62
N PRO A 41 -14.18 -18.98 -35.55
CA PRO A 41 -14.40 -19.16 -36.99
C PRO A 41 -14.58 -20.62 -37.41
N SER A 42 -14.09 -21.56 -36.59
CA SER A 42 -14.21 -22.99 -36.82
C SER A 42 -15.44 -23.61 -36.14
N ALA A 43 -16.17 -22.85 -35.32
CA ALA A 43 -17.38 -23.32 -34.67
C ALA A 43 -18.62 -23.06 -35.54
N ARG A 44 -19.56 -23.99 -35.49
CA ARG A 44 -20.90 -23.90 -36.08
C ARG A 44 -21.91 -23.91 -34.93
N PRO A 45 -22.64 -22.81 -34.71
CA PRO A 45 -23.63 -22.76 -33.65
C PRO A 45 -24.74 -23.80 -33.85
N ALA A 46 -24.90 -24.68 -32.87
CA ALA A 46 -26.05 -25.57 -32.76
C ALA A 46 -27.13 -24.86 -31.93
N TYR A 47 -28.22 -24.46 -32.58
CA TYR A 47 -29.38 -23.84 -31.95
C TYR A 47 -30.49 -24.88 -31.77
N ASP A 48 -30.96 -25.02 -30.53
CA ASP A 48 -32.13 -25.77 -30.02
C ASP A 48 -32.39 -27.22 -30.53
N GLY A 49 -32.51 -28.16 -29.59
CA GLY A 49 -32.97 -29.53 -29.82
C GLY A 49 -31.93 -30.59 -30.21
N GLU A 50 -30.75 -30.22 -30.71
CA GLU A 50 -29.69 -31.17 -31.08
C GLU A 50 -28.47 -31.07 -30.15
N ALA A 51 -28.08 -32.20 -29.54
CA ALA A 51 -26.94 -32.27 -28.64
C ALA A 51 -25.62 -32.12 -29.42
N ALA A 52 -24.99 -30.95 -29.32
CA ALA A 52 -23.67 -30.72 -29.89
C ALA A 52 -22.58 -31.47 -29.10
N ALA A 53 -21.47 -31.79 -29.76
CA ALA A 53 -20.32 -32.44 -29.13
C ALA A 53 -19.75 -31.61 -27.96
N THR A 54 -19.83 -30.29 -28.08
CA THR A 54 -19.34 -29.33 -27.09
C THR A 54 -20.47 -28.39 -26.66
N LEU A 55 -20.63 -28.20 -25.35
CA LEU A 55 -21.41 -27.12 -24.75
C LEU A 55 -20.44 -26.06 -24.23
N LEU A 56 -20.58 -24.82 -24.67
CA LEU A 56 -19.85 -23.67 -24.16
C LEU A 56 -20.79 -22.87 -23.26
N SER A 57 -20.33 -22.56 -22.04
CA SER A 57 -21.07 -21.77 -21.06
C SER A 57 -20.11 -21.01 -20.15
N SER A 58 -20.55 -19.92 -19.54
CA SER A 58 -19.86 -19.28 -18.42
C SER A 58 -20.56 -19.47 -17.08
N ASP A 59 -21.76 -20.06 -17.08
CA ASP A 59 -22.52 -20.35 -15.87
C ASP A 59 -22.42 -21.84 -15.49
N PRO A 60 -21.65 -22.20 -14.44
CA PRO A 60 -21.54 -23.58 -13.99
C PRO A 60 -22.86 -24.15 -13.47
N GLU A 61 -23.81 -23.31 -13.06
CA GLU A 61 -25.11 -23.71 -12.51
C GLU A 61 -26.21 -23.79 -13.59
N HIS A 62 -25.89 -23.48 -14.84
CA HIS A 62 -26.86 -23.51 -15.93
C HIS A 62 -27.47 -24.92 -16.10
N PRO A 63 -28.80 -25.08 -16.31
CA PRO A 63 -29.44 -26.40 -16.38
C PRO A 63 -28.81 -27.38 -17.39
N SER A 64 -28.45 -26.89 -18.58
CA SER A 64 -27.77 -27.69 -19.61
C SER A 64 -26.35 -28.12 -19.21
N VAL A 65 -25.64 -27.29 -18.44
CA VAL A 65 -24.32 -27.61 -17.89
C VAL A 65 -24.47 -28.69 -16.83
N ALA A 66 -25.34 -28.46 -15.85
CA ALA A 66 -25.63 -29.42 -14.78
C ALA A 66 -26.05 -30.79 -15.34
N ALA A 67 -26.91 -30.82 -16.37
CA ALA A 67 -27.35 -32.06 -17.01
C ALA A 67 -26.18 -32.83 -17.66
N ARG A 68 -25.28 -32.15 -18.38
CA ARG A 68 -24.11 -32.78 -19.01
C ARG A 68 -23.07 -33.25 -18.00
N ILE A 69 -22.83 -32.47 -16.95
CA ILE A 69 -21.96 -32.87 -15.83
C ILE A 69 -22.54 -34.11 -15.13
N ALA A 70 -23.85 -34.12 -14.85
CA ALA A 70 -24.52 -35.27 -14.26
C ALA A 70 -24.48 -36.53 -15.16
N ALA A 71 -24.43 -36.35 -16.47
CA ALA A 71 -24.22 -37.42 -17.45
C ALA A 71 -22.77 -37.93 -17.53
N GLY A 72 -21.83 -37.34 -16.78
CA GLY A 72 -20.42 -37.72 -16.75
C GLY A 72 -19.60 -37.19 -17.93
N GLU A 73 -20.06 -36.13 -18.59
CA GLU A 73 -19.32 -35.48 -19.67
C GLU A 73 -18.03 -34.81 -19.16
N ARG A 74 -17.02 -34.74 -20.02
CA ARG A 74 -15.75 -34.09 -19.69
C ARG A 74 -15.98 -32.60 -19.46
N VAL A 75 -15.41 -32.05 -18.38
CA VAL A 75 -15.41 -30.61 -18.12
C VAL A 75 -14.01 -30.05 -18.37
N VAL A 76 -13.93 -28.98 -19.17
CA VAL A 76 -12.73 -28.15 -19.34
C VAL A 76 -13.09 -26.75 -18.87
N SER A 77 -12.51 -26.30 -17.76
CA SER A 77 -12.83 -24.99 -17.18
C SER A 77 -11.65 -24.04 -17.27
N ALA A 78 -11.93 -22.74 -17.38
CA ALA A 78 -10.96 -21.71 -17.02
C ALA A 78 -10.46 -21.93 -15.59
N PRO A 79 -9.24 -21.48 -15.25
CA PRO A 79 -8.77 -21.44 -13.87
C PRO A 79 -9.79 -20.74 -12.99
N ALA A 80 -9.96 -21.22 -11.74
CA ALA A 80 -10.81 -20.55 -10.78
C ALA A 80 -10.33 -19.11 -10.53
N ALA A 81 -11.27 -18.23 -10.17
CA ALA A 81 -10.96 -16.86 -9.79
C ALA A 81 -9.87 -16.83 -8.72
N GLN A 82 -8.83 -16.05 -8.97
CA GLN A 82 -7.73 -15.88 -8.05
C GLN A 82 -8.10 -14.93 -6.90
N PRO A 83 -7.60 -15.18 -5.68
CA PRO A 83 -7.70 -14.21 -4.60
C PRO A 83 -7.16 -12.84 -5.03
N GLY A 84 -7.93 -11.78 -4.80
CA GLY A 84 -7.56 -10.42 -5.15
C GLY A 84 -8.06 -9.92 -6.51
N GLU A 85 -8.69 -10.75 -7.34
CA GLU A 85 -9.21 -10.30 -8.65
C GLU A 85 -10.22 -9.15 -8.59
N ARG A 86 -10.90 -8.96 -7.45
CA ARG A 86 -11.82 -7.82 -7.22
C ARG A 86 -11.09 -6.49 -7.06
N LEU A 87 -9.81 -6.49 -6.69
CA LEU A 87 -8.99 -5.28 -6.69
C LEU A 87 -8.86 -4.73 -8.11
N VAL A 88 -8.73 -5.60 -9.11
CA VAL A 88 -8.65 -5.18 -10.52
C VAL A 88 -9.96 -4.49 -10.96
N ASP A 89 -11.13 -4.98 -10.50
CA ASP A 89 -12.41 -4.28 -10.75
C ASP A 89 -12.43 -2.90 -10.10
N ALA A 90 -11.94 -2.80 -8.85
CA ALA A 90 -11.91 -1.55 -8.11
C ALA A 90 -11.01 -0.52 -8.79
N VAL A 91 -9.84 -0.94 -9.31
CA VAL A 91 -8.94 -0.09 -10.12
C VAL A 91 -9.66 0.43 -11.36
N ALA A 92 -10.33 -0.45 -12.12
CA ALA A 92 -11.06 -0.05 -13.32
C ALA A 92 -12.28 0.83 -13.01
N LEU A 93 -12.91 0.65 -11.85
CA LEU A 93 -13.99 1.53 -11.39
C LEU A 93 -13.44 2.90 -11.00
N MET A 94 -12.32 2.95 -10.27
CA MET A 94 -11.68 4.20 -9.87
C MET A 94 -11.25 5.01 -11.09
N ASP A 95 -10.68 4.40 -12.12
CA ASP A 95 -10.33 5.11 -13.35
C ASP A 95 -11.56 5.75 -14.03
N ARG A 96 -12.67 5.00 -14.11
CA ARG A 96 -13.94 5.52 -14.64
C ARG A 96 -14.47 6.68 -13.78
N LEU A 97 -14.45 6.53 -12.46
CA LEU A 97 -14.88 7.57 -11.54
C LEU A 97 -14.00 8.81 -11.68
N ARG A 98 -12.67 8.68 -11.71
CA ARG A 98 -11.74 9.79 -11.93
C ARG A 98 -12.00 10.52 -13.25
N THR A 99 -12.30 9.76 -14.31
CA THR A 99 -12.45 10.30 -15.67
C THR A 99 -13.81 10.95 -15.91
N ALA A 100 -14.89 10.39 -15.37
CA ALA A 100 -16.26 10.82 -15.67
C ALA A 100 -17.01 11.43 -14.48
N GLY A 101 -16.52 11.21 -13.26
CA GLY A 101 -17.15 11.65 -12.02
C GLY A 101 -16.88 13.14 -11.72
N PRO A 102 -17.90 13.94 -11.41
CA PRO A 102 -17.74 15.37 -11.19
C PRO A 102 -16.98 15.70 -9.90
N TRP A 103 -17.05 14.84 -8.88
CA TRP A 103 -16.36 15.05 -7.61
C TRP A 103 -14.95 14.45 -7.66
N GLU A 104 -14.83 13.26 -8.22
CA GLU A 104 -13.60 12.46 -8.29
C GLU A 104 -12.54 13.09 -9.19
N SER A 105 -12.96 13.69 -10.31
CA SER A 105 -12.08 14.45 -11.21
C SER A 105 -11.49 15.71 -10.58
N GLN A 106 -12.14 16.28 -9.55
CA GLN A 106 -11.67 17.48 -8.86
C GLN A 106 -10.78 17.17 -7.65
N GLN A 107 -10.67 15.90 -7.24
CA GLN A 107 -9.84 15.54 -6.09
C GLN A 107 -8.36 15.72 -6.37
N THR A 108 -7.63 16.06 -5.33
CA THR A 108 -6.17 16.21 -5.29
C THR A 108 -5.64 15.41 -4.12
N HIS A 109 -4.33 15.16 -4.08
CA HIS A 109 -3.72 14.57 -2.89
C HIS A 109 -4.04 15.38 -1.61
N ASP A 110 -4.05 16.71 -1.72
CA ASP A 110 -4.28 17.60 -0.58
C ASP A 110 -5.71 17.54 -0.06
N SER A 111 -6.69 17.61 -0.97
CA SER A 111 -8.12 17.58 -0.61
C SER A 111 -8.56 16.26 0.01
N LEU A 112 -7.84 15.18 -0.26
CA LEU A 112 -8.14 13.84 0.27
C LEU A 112 -7.52 13.55 1.64
N ARG A 113 -6.54 14.35 2.10
CA ARG A 113 -5.84 14.09 3.39
C ARG A 113 -6.77 13.99 4.59
N ARG A 114 -7.83 14.80 4.60
CA ARG A 114 -8.83 14.79 5.68
C ARG A 114 -9.54 13.45 5.74
N TYR A 115 -10.06 12.97 4.62
CA TYR A 115 -10.78 11.70 4.55
C TYR A 115 -9.86 10.55 4.93
N LEU A 116 -8.63 10.51 4.41
CA LEU A 116 -7.66 9.47 4.80
C LEU A 116 -7.43 9.41 6.32
N LEU A 117 -7.41 10.55 7.01
CA LEU A 117 -7.27 10.59 8.46
C LEU A 117 -8.53 10.10 9.17
N GLU A 118 -9.71 10.52 8.70
CA GLU A 118 -11.02 10.06 9.19
C GLU A 118 -11.12 8.53 9.06
N GLU A 119 -10.93 7.96 7.86
CA GLU A 119 -11.01 6.50 7.62
C GLU A 119 -9.98 5.71 8.45
N THR A 120 -8.82 6.30 8.74
CA THR A 120 -7.80 5.64 9.59
C THR A 120 -8.28 5.51 11.04
N TYR A 121 -9.01 6.51 11.54
CA TYR A 121 -9.59 6.46 12.89
C TYR A 121 -10.84 5.59 12.94
N GLU A 122 -11.68 5.61 11.92
CA GLU A 122 -12.84 4.71 11.81
C GLU A 122 -12.39 3.24 11.77
N LEU A 123 -11.34 2.94 10.98
CA LEU A 123 -10.68 1.63 11.00
C LEU A 123 -10.13 1.27 12.40
N PHE A 124 -9.53 2.22 13.12
CA PHE A 124 -9.03 1.98 14.47
C PHE A 124 -10.16 1.62 15.44
N ASP A 125 -11.28 2.35 15.36
CA ASP A 125 -12.46 2.10 16.18
C ASP A 125 -13.11 0.75 15.85
N ALA A 126 -13.20 0.39 14.56
CA ALA A 126 -13.71 -0.91 14.12
C ALA A 126 -12.85 -2.09 14.64
N VAL A 127 -11.51 -1.95 14.61
CA VAL A 127 -10.60 -2.94 15.22
C VAL A 127 -10.84 -3.06 16.72
N HIS A 128 -11.07 -1.95 17.42
CA HIS A 128 -11.35 -1.95 18.86
C HIS A 128 -12.71 -2.56 19.19
N GLY A 129 -13.73 -2.27 18.39
CA GLY A 129 -15.10 -2.76 18.55
C GLY A 129 -15.25 -4.26 18.28
N GLY A 130 -14.40 -4.83 17.43
CA GLY A 130 -14.38 -6.26 17.11
C GLY A 130 -15.49 -6.71 16.15
N ASP A 131 -16.21 -5.77 15.52
CA ASP A 131 -17.16 -6.07 14.45
C ASP A 131 -16.41 -6.30 13.14
N LEU A 132 -16.45 -7.55 12.65
CA LEU A 132 -15.75 -7.93 11.41
C LEU A 132 -16.42 -7.38 10.15
N ALA A 133 -17.69 -7.02 10.19
CA ALA A 133 -18.38 -6.41 9.07
C ALA A 133 -17.94 -4.94 8.93
N GLU A 134 -17.99 -4.19 10.03
CA GLU A 134 -17.48 -2.81 10.10
C GLU A 134 -16.00 -2.77 9.72
N LEU A 135 -15.16 -3.62 10.32
CA LEU A 135 -13.74 -3.72 9.97
C LEU A 135 -13.50 -3.93 8.46
N ARG A 136 -14.31 -4.76 7.81
CA ARG A 136 -14.17 -5.02 6.37
C ARG A 136 -14.54 -3.79 5.55
N ASP A 137 -15.56 -3.05 5.96
CA ASP A 137 -16.04 -1.88 5.26
C ASP A 137 -15.01 -0.74 5.41
N GLU A 138 -14.49 -0.50 6.62
CA GLU A 138 -13.42 0.49 6.88
C GLU A 138 -12.10 0.18 6.17
N LEU A 139 -11.72 -1.11 6.08
CA LEU A 139 -10.58 -1.53 5.26
C LEU A 139 -10.82 -1.22 3.76
N GLY A 140 -12.07 -1.26 3.33
CA GLY A 140 -12.49 -0.85 1.99
C GLY A 140 -12.30 0.64 1.75
N ASP A 141 -12.62 1.49 2.73
CA ASP A 141 -12.49 2.94 2.62
C ASP A 141 -11.02 3.39 2.68
N VAL A 142 -10.19 2.76 3.52
CA VAL A 142 -8.74 2.95 3.46
C VAL A 142 -8.16 2.50 2.10
N LEU A 143 -8.64 1.39 1.54
CA LEU A 143 -8.24 0.95 0.20
C LEU A 143 -8.69 1.95 -0.89
N LEU A 144 -9.88 2.53 -0.76
CA LEU A 144 -10.37 3.57 -1.66
C LEU A 144 -9.44 4.78 -1.69
N GLN A 145 -8.92 5.21 -0.54
CA GLN A 145 -7.93 6.29 -0.46
C GLN A 145 -6.63 5.95 -1.21
N VAL A 146 -6.15 4.70 -1.09
CA VAL A 146 -4.97 4.22 -1.84
C VAL A 146 -5.22 4.28 -3.35
N LEU A 147 -6.38 3.82 -3.80
CA LEU A 147 -6.77 3.85 -5.22
C LEU A 147 -6.88 5.27 -5.75
N PHE A 148 -7.47 6.19 -4.99
CA PHE A 148 -7.56 7.60 -5.36
C PHE A 148 -6.18 8.23 -5.54
N HIS A 149 -5.29 8.08 -4.55
CA HIS A 149 -3.96 8.67 -4.61
C HIS A 149 -3.12 8.07 -5.74
N ALA A 150 -3.19 6.75 -5.95
CA ALA A 150 -2.52 6.11 -7.09
C ALA A 150 -3.05 6.67 -8.42
N ARG A 151 -4.37 6.76 -8.59
CA ARG A 151 -4.95 7.24 -9.84
C ARG A 151 -4.70 8.73 -10.10
N ILE A 152 -4.65 9.57 -9.05
CA ILE A 152 -4.26 10.99 -9.17
C ILE A 152 -2.78 11.10 -9.58
N ALA A 153 -1.92 10.23 -9.06
CA ALA A 153 -0.49 10.26 -9.40
C ALA A 153 -0.22 9.90 -10.88
N GLU A 154 -1.11 9.12 -11.52
CA GLU A 154 -1.05 8.87 -12.97
C GLU A 154 -1.23 10.14 -13.81
N ASP A 155 -1.91 11.17 -13.28
CA ASP A 155 -2.12 12.45 -13.97
C ASP A 155 -0.87 13.37 -13.91
N ALA A 156 0.17 13.00 -13.15
CA ALA A 156 1.36 13.83 -12.97
C ALA A 156 2.19 13.94 -14.25
N SER A 157 2.78 15.11 -14.50
CA SER A 157 3.65 15.33 -15.66
C SER A 157 5.05 14.71 -15.50
N GLU A 158 5.49 14.51 -14.26
CA GLU A 158 6.79 13.97 -13.89
C GLU A 158 6.63 12.93 -12.79
N ASN A 159 7.40 11.84 -12.85
CA ASN A 159 7.36 10.75 -11.88
C ASN A 159 5.93 10.18 -11.65
N ALA A 160 5.11 10.16 -12.70
CA ALA A 160 3.80 9.53 -12.67
C ALA A 160 3.93 8.04 -12.31
N PHE A 161 2.98 7.56 -11.52
CA PHE A 161 2.89 6.16 -11.12
C PHE A 161 1.43 5.79 -10.91
N GLY A 162 1.11 4.52 -11.07
CA GLY A 162 -0.23 3.97 -10.86
C GLY A 162 -0.30 2.98 -9.71
N ILE A 163 -1.46 2.32 -9.60
CA ILE A 163 -1.70 1.31 -8.55
C ILE A 163 -0.76 0.11 -8.66
N ASP A 164 -0.38 -0.28 -9.88
CA ASP A 164 0.55 -1.39 -10.10
C ASP A 164 1.96 -1.05 -9.59
N ASP A 165 2.42 0.20 -9.76
CA ASP A 165 3.69 0.66 -9.21
C ASP A 165 3.67 0.66 -7.66
N VAL A 166 2.54 1.03 -7.06
CA VAL A 166 2.34 0.97 -5.60
C VAL A 166 2.40 -0.49 -5.11
N ALA A 167 1.73 -1.40 -5.80
CA ALA A 167 1.73 -2.82 -5.48
C ALA A 167 3.15 -3.42 -5.65
N ASP A 168 3.85 -3.10 -6.73
CA ASP A 168 5.22 -3.54 -6.99
C ASP A 168 6.18 -3.03 -5.91
N ALA A 169 6.06 -1.77 -5.50
CA ALA A 169 6.85 -1.19 -4.42
C ALA A 169 6.61 -1.95 -3.09
N LEU A 170 5.35 -2.29 -2.79
CA LEU A 170 5.00 -3.09 -1.61
C LEU A 170 5.58 -4.51 -1.69
N VAL A 171 5.41 -5.21 -2.82
CA VAL A 171 5.92 -6.57 -3.02
C VAL A 171 7.43 -6.62 -2.88
N ARG A 172 8.16 -5.69 -3.54
CA ARG A 172 9.62 -5.59 -3.41
C ARG A 172 10.05 -5.35 -1.97
N LYS A 173 9.38 -4.44 -1.27
CA LYS A 173 9.66 -4.12 0.15
C LYS A 173 9.43 -5.31 1.07
N LEU A 174 8.32 -6.04 0.90
CA LEU A 174 8.05 -7.25 1.69
C LEU A 174 9.04 -8.37 1.36
N GLY A 175 9.32 -8.59 0.06
CA GLY A 175 10.32 -9.53 -0.43
C GLY A 175 11.71 -9.28 0.17
N ASN A 176 12.11 -8.01 0.24
CA ASN A 176 13.37 -7.61 0.82
C ASN A 176 13.41 -7.79 2.33
N ARG A 177 12.32 -7.54 3.07
CA ARG A 177 12.36 -7.51 4.54
C ARG A 177 12.25 -8.87 5.23
N VAL A 178 11.62 -9.85 4.61
CA VAL A 178 11.37 -11.18 5.22
C VAL A 178 11.78 -12.36 4.32
N PRO A 179 13.00 -12.38 3.73
CA PRO A 179 13.35 -13.43 2.77
C PRO A 179 13.44 -14.81 3.41
N ALA A 180 13.82 -14.92 4.67
CA ALA A 180 13.89 -16.21 5.37
C ALA A 180 12.50 -16.85 5.50
N VAL A 181 11.48 -16.05 5.86
CA VAL A 181 10.08 -16.50 5.91
C VAL A 181 9.59 -16.90 4.52
N LEU A 182 9.92 -16.11 3.49
CA LEU A 182 9.55 -16.40 2.11
C LEU A 182 10.29 -17.62 1.53
N ALA A 183 11.49 -17.92 2.03
CA ALA A 183 12.26 -19.12 1.70
C ALA A 183 11.79 -20.37 2.48
N GLY A 184 10.82 -20.23 3.40
CA GLY A 184 10.31 -21.33 4.22
C GLY A 184 11.25 -21.71 5.38
N GLU A 185 12.19 -20.85 5.75
CA GLU A 185 13.08 -21.06 6.88
C GLU A 185 12.35 -20.79 8.21
N THR A 186 12.66 -21.59 9.23
CA THR A 186 12.19 -21.34 10.60
C THR A 186 13.07 -20.30 11.27
N VAL A 187 12.51 -19.14 11.57
CA VAL A 187 13.18 -18.02 12.26
C VAL A 187 12.41 -17.68 13.55
N THR A 188 13.12 -17.30 14.61
CA THR A 188 12.47 -16.86 15.86
C THR A 188 11.86 -15.47 15.68
N LEU A 189 10.88 -15.11 16.53
CA LEU A 189 10.28 -13.78 16.49
C LEU A 189 11.32 -12.67 16.69
N GLU A 190 12.25 -12.85 17.63
CA GLU A 190 13.31 -11.89 17.92
C GLU A 190 14.24 -11.69 16.72
N ASP A 191 14.70 -12.79 16.12
CA ASP A 191 15.56 -12.74 14.93
C ASP A 191 14.83 -12.10 13.74
N GLN A 192 13.53 -12.39 13.56
CA GLN A 192 12.72 -11.80 12.50
C GLN A 192 12.57 -10.28 12.69
N LEU A 193 12.33 -9.81 13.92
CA LEU A 193 12.24 -8.38 14.23
C LEU A 193 13.59 -7.68 14.03
N ALA A 194 14.69 -8.29 14.47
CA ALA A 194 16.03 -7.76 14.27
C ALA A 194 16.39 -7.66 12.78
N GLN A 195 16.13 -8.70 12.00
CA GLN A 195 16.32 -8.67 10.55
C GLN A 195 15.44 -7.62 9.87
N TRP A 196 14.18 -7.49 10.31
CA TRP A 196 13.26 -6.48 9.77
C TRP A 196 13.79 -5.07 9.97
N GLU A 197 14.22 -4.71 11.18
CA GLU A 197 14.76 -3.38 11.47
C GLU A 197 16.11 -3.15 10.78
N GLN A 198 16.99 -4.15 10.72
CA GLN A 198 18.26 -4.06 9.99
C GLN A 198 18.03 -3.76 8.50
N ARG A 199 17.14 -4.49 7.84
CA ARG A 199 16.87 -4.31 6.41
C ARG A 199 16.15 -3.00 6.12
N LYS A 200 15.21 -2.61 6.99
CA LYS A 200 14.57 -1.30 6.95
C LYS A 200 15.59 -0.17 7.12
N ALA A 201 16.67 -0.36 7.87
CA ALA A 201 17.76 0.61 7.97
C ALA A 201 18.57 0.71 6.67
N LEU A 202 18.86 -0.41 6.01
CA LEU A 202 19.59 -0.47 4.74
C LEU A 202 18.82 0.14 3.55
N GLU A 203 17.49 0.12 3.58
CA GLU A 203 16.62 0.70 2.53
C GLU A 203 16.56 2.23 2.56
N LYS A 204 16.95 2.87 3.67
CA LYS A 204 16.92 4.33 3.78
C LYS A 204 18.13 4.91 3.06
N LYS A 205 17.91 5.91 2.22
CA LYS A 205 19.00 6.75 1.70
C LYS A 205 19.80 7.33 2.86
N ALA A 206 21.07 7.65 2.63
CA ALA A 206 21.87 8.40 3.59
C ALA A 206 21.06 9.64 4.02
N ARG A 207 20.79 9.74 5.32
CA ARG A 207 20.06 10.88 5.88
C ARG A 207 21.05 11.93 6.31
N ALA A 208 20.70 13.18 6.05
CA ALA A 208 21.46 14.29 6.61
C ALA A 208 21.23 14.38 8.13
N SER A 209 20.01 14.04 8.59
CA SER A 209 19.61 14.12 10.00
C SER A 209 18.97 12.83 10.52
N CYS A 210 19.18 12.52 11.81
CA CYS A 210 18.44 11.46 12.50
C CYS A 210 16.93 11.73 12.57
N MET A 211 16.51 13.00 12.39
CA MET A 211 15.12 13.47 12.38
C MET A 211 14.45 13.44 11.00
N ASP A 212 15.17 13.01 9.96
CA ASP A 212 14.59 12.85 8.63
C ASP A 212 13.61 11.66 8.56
N ASP A 213 12.65 11.77 7.64
CA ASP A 213 11.54 10.85 7.41
C ASP A 213 10.60 10.64 8.60
N ILE A 214 10.55 11.58 9.57
CA ILE A 214 9.54 11.55 10.63
C ILE A 214 8.26 12.24 10.12
N PRO A 215 7.12 11.54 10.01
CA PRO A 215 5.86 12.15 9.61
C PRO A 215 5.35 13.08 10.71
N THR A 216 5.37 14.39 10.47
CA THR A 216 5.01 15.42 11.46
C THR A 216 3.50 15.62 11.61
N GLY A 217 2.68 15.03 10.74
CA GLY A 217 1.21 15.11 10.81
C GLY A 217 0.55 14.19 11.85
N GLN A 218 1.30 13.29 12.48
CA GLN A 218 0.78 12.40 13.54
C GLN A 218 0.43 13.21 14.81
N PRO A 219 -0.50 12.75 15.68
CA PRO A 219 -0.79 13.38 16.97
C PRO A 219 0.46 13.69 17.80
N ALA A 220 0.44 14.77 18.57
CA ALA A 220 1.65 15.34 19.17
C ALA A 220 2.37 14.35 20.09
N LEU A 221 1.63 13.53 20.84
CA LEU A 221 2.19 12.47 21.70
C LEU A 221 2.91 11.38 20.90
N ALA A 222 2.30 10.90 19.81
CA ALA A 222 2.91 9.90 18.94
C ALA A 222 4.15 10.46 18.22
N LEU A 223 4.09 11.73 17.81
CA LEU A 223 5.22 12.44 17.23
C LEU A 223 6.37 12.57 18.24
N ALA A 224 6.08 13.03 19.47
CA ALA A 224 7.06 13.16 20.55
C ALA A 224 7.75 11.83 20.84
N GLN A 225 6.99 10.75 21.02
CA GLN A 225 7.54 9.42 21.27
C GLN A 225 8.49 8.97 20.15
N LYS A 226 8.12 9.20 18.89
CA LYS A 226 8.95 8.83 17.73
C LYS A 226 10.22 9.67 17.62
N VAL A 227 10.14 10.96 17.92
CA VAL A 227 11.27 11.88 17.94
C VAL A 227 12.24 11.53 19.06
N LEU A 228 11.74 11.25 20.27
CA LEU A 228 12.55 10.82 21.41
C LEU A 228 13.28 9.51 21.11
N ALA A 229 12.60 8.51 20.54
CA ALA A 229 13.24 7.25 20.14
C ALA A 229 14.37 7.44 19.12
N ARG A 230 14.23 8.41 18.20
CA ARG A 230 15.29 8.76 17.23
C ARG A 230 16.45 9.49 17.89
N ALA A 231 16.17 10.41 18.80
CA ALA A 231 17.18 11.14 19.58
C ALA A 231 18.02 10.18 20.43
N GLU A 232 17.37 9.25 21.14
CA GLU A 232 18.03 8.22 21.94
C GLU A 232 18.93 7.32 21.08
N THR A 233 18.42 6.86 19.93
CA THR A 233 19.21 6.04 18.98
C THR A 233 20.42 6.81 18.44
N ALA A 234 20.31 8.14 18.29
CA ALA A 234 21.39 9.01 17.83
C ALA A 234 22.35 9.45 18.95
N GLY A 235 22.10 9.04 20.20
CA GLY A 235 22.94 9.36 21.35
C GLY A 235 22.76 10.79 21.88
N VAL A 236 21.64 11.45 21.59
CA VAL A 236 21.32 12.77 22.16
C VAL A 236 21.20 12.66 23.68
N PRO A 237 21.97 13.42 24.48
CA PRO A 237 21.90 13.36 25.93
C PRO A 237 20.55 13.79 26.50
N ASP A 238 20.09 13.13 27.57
CA ASP A 238 18.83 13.44 28.26
C ASP A 238 18.74 14.90 28.74
N ASP A 239 19.87 15.52 29.09
CA ASP A 239 19.94 16.91 29.54
C ASP A 239 19.61 17.93 28.44
N LEU A 240 19.68 17.52 27.16
CA LEU A 240 19.32 18.35 26.01
C LEU A 240 17.85 18.17 25.60
N ILE A 241 17.12 17.21 26.20
CA ILE A 241 15.72 16.96 25.91
C ILE A 241 14.85 17.95 26.72
N PRO A 242 14.04 18.82 26.07
CA PRO A 242 13.20 19.76 26.79
C PRO A 242 12.15 19.06 27.64
N ALA A 243 11.91 19.56 28.86
CA ALA A 243 10.91 19.00 29.77
C ALA A 243 9.48 18.95 29.17
N ALA A 244 9.18 19.84 28.22
CA ALA A 244 7.91 19.85 27.49
C ALA A 244 7.66 18.57 26.67
N LEU A 245 8.72 17.84 26.27
CA LEU A 245 8.59 16.57 25.55
C LEU A 245 8.36 15.38 26.51
N THR A 246 8.72 15.51 27.78
CA THR A 246 8.62 14.44 28.78
C THR A 246 7.47 14.64 29.79
N SER A 247 6.94 15.86 29.89
CA SER A 247 5.88 16.23 30.82
C SER A 247 4.88 17.18 30.14
N VAL A 248 3.70 16.66 29.81
CA VAL A 248 2.65 17.40 29.11
C VAL A 248 1.61 17.90 30.11
N PRO A 249 1.52 19.22 30.39
CA PRO A 249 0.47 19.75 31.26
C PRO A 249 -0.89 19.70 30.54
N ILE A 250 -1.89 19.13 31.18
CA ILE A 250 -3.27 19.11 30.68
C ILE A 250 -4.14 19.96 31.60
N SER A 251 -4.70 21.04 31.06
CA SER A 251 -5.65 21.92 31.76
C SER A 251 -6.64 22.52 30.75
N ALA A 252 -7.75 23.09 31.25
CA ALA A 252 -8.77 23.68 30.39
C ALA A 252 -8.28 24.91 29.59
N ASP A 253 -7.22 25.57 30.06
CA ASP A 253 -6.70 26.81 29.48
C ASP A 253 -5.50 26.58 28.55
N VAL A 254 -5.09 25.33 28.35
CA VAL A 254 -3.90 24.98 27.55
C VAL A 254 -4.30 24.05 26.40
N ASP A 255 -3.99 24.47 25.18
CA ASP A 255 -3.99 23.59 24.03
C ASP A 255 -2.75 22.68 24.07
N ALA A 256 -2.87 21.56 24.78
CA ALA A 256 -1.77 20.63 25.01
C ALA A 256 -1.26 19.98 23.71
N GLU A 257 -2.13 19.76 22.72
CA GLU A 257 -1.77 19.19 21.43
C GLU A 257 -0.89 20.16 20.65
N THR A 258 -1.32 21.43 20.52
CA THR A 258 -0.53 22.46 19.84
C THR A 258 0.76 22.76 20.59
N ALA A 259 0.70 22.89 21.92
CA ALA A 259 1.88 23.18 22.73
C ALA A 259 2.97 22.10 22.61
N LEU A 260 2.58 20.82 22.76
CA LEU A 260 3.52 19.71 22.60
C LEU A 260 4.05 19.63 21.18
N ARG A 261 3.18 19.80 20.17
CA ARG A 261 3.60 19.76 18.76
C ARG A 261 4.66 20.82 18.47
N THR A 262 4.45 22.04 18.91
CA THR A 262 5.42 23.13 18.75
C THR A 262 6.76 22.78 19.38
N ALA A 263 6.75 22.33 20.65
CA ALA A 263 7.97 21.93 21.34
C ALA A 263 8.72 20.79 20.63
N VAL A 264 8.00 19.81 20.08
CA VAL A 264 8.62 18.70 19.33
C VAL A 264 9.24 19.18 18.02
N LEU A 265 8.58 20.08 17.28
CA LEU A 265 9.10 20.62 16.03
C LEU A 265 10.32 21.53 16.26
N GLU A 266 10.31 22.31 17.33
CA GLU A 266 11.47 23.11 17.77
C GLU A 266 12.63 22.19 18.14
N PHE A 267 12.42 21.16 18.96
CA PHE A 267 13.45 20.19 19.30
C PHE A 267 14.03 19.47 18.06
N MET A 268 13.19 19.09 17.08
CA MET A 268 13.68 18.54 15.80
C MET A 268 14.56 19.54 15.03
N THR A 269 14.26 20.83 15.13
CA THR A 269 15.06 21.91 14.51
C THR A 269 16.39 22.08 15.23
N ASP A 270 16.40 21.99 16.55
CA ASP A 270 17.61 22.08 17.38
C ASP A 270 18.57 20.93 17.06
N VAL A 271 18.05 19.69 17.02
CA VAL A 271 18.82 18.50 16.64
C VAL A 271 19.45 18.65 15.26
N ARG A 272 18.67 19.07 14.25
CA ARG A 272 19.21 19.31 12.90
C ARG A 272 20.28 20.39 12.87
N THR A 273 20.15 21.41 13.70
CA THR A 273 21.12 22.51 13.79
C THR A 273 22.42 22.03 14.41
N ALA A 274 22.34 21.27 15.50
CA ALA A 274 23.50 20.64 16.12
C ALA A 274 24.20 19.66 15.18
N GLU A 275 23.46 18.79 14.48
CA GLU A 275 24.03 17.85 13.49
C GLU A 275 24.80 18.59 12.39
N ARG A 276 24.23 19.69 11.84
CA ARG A 276 24.93 20.51 10.84
C ARG A 276 26.20 21.16 11.40
N ALA A 277 26.17 21.64 12.64
CA ALA A 277 27.33 22.24 13.30
C ALA A 277 28.44 21.20 13.57
N VAL A 278 28.08 19.98 13.99
CA VAL A 278 29.02 18.86 14.11
C VAL A 278 29.60 18.48 12.75
N ALA A 279 28.76 18.39 11.70
CA ALA A 279 29.23 18.11 10.33
C ALA A 279 30.28 19.12 9.87
N ALA A 280 29.98 20.42 10.04
CA ALA A 280 30.87 21.51 9.67
C ALA A 280 32.21 21.44 10.43
N THR A 281 32.16 21.14 11.74
CA THR A 281 33.35 21.03 12.58
C THR A 281 34.21 19.82 12.20
N ARG A 282 33.59 18.66 11.92
CA ARG A 282 34.29 17.44 11.50
C ARG A 282 34.89 17.55 10.09
N ARG A 283 34.26 18.33 9.20
CA ARG A 283 34.73 18.57 7.82
C ARG A 283 35.98 19.44 7.76
N GLY A 284 36.08 20.46 8.62
CA GLY A 284 37.13 21.49 8.52
C GLY A 284 36.98 22.39 7.28
N ASP A 285 37.99 23.25 7.01
CA ASP A 285 37.94 24.29 5.94
C ASP A 285 38.18 23.77 4.50
N GLU A 286 38.38 22.47 4.28
CA GLU A 286 38.91 21.95 2.99
C GLU A 286 37.84 21.45 1.99
N VAL A 287 36.56 21.32 2.35
CA VAL A 287 35.50 20.78 1.45
C VAL A 287 34.28 21.71 1.37
N ALA A 288 33.82 22.00 0.14
CA ALA A 288 32.65 22.86 -0.11
C ALA A 288 31.33 22.20 0.34
N GLU A 289 30.44 22.98 0.94
CA GLU A 289 29.15 22.55 1.53
C GLU A 289 28.22 21.83 0.53
N GLU A 290 28.26 22.19 -0.75
CA GLU A 290 27.42 21.61 -1.81
C GLU A 290 27.83 20.20 -2.26
N LEU A 291 28.97 19.67 -1.80
CA LEU A 291 29.54 18.38 -2.25
C LEU A 291 29.56 17.29 -1.16
N ASP A 292 29.05 17.58 0.03
CA ASP A 292 29.17 16.69 1.18
C ASP A 292 27.82 16.10 1.60
N ASP A 293 27.51 14.92 1.03
CA ASP A 293 26.38 14.07 1.38
C ASP A 293 26.69 13.09 2.54
N THR A 294 27.79 13.29 3.29
CA THR A 294 28.11 12.35 4.38
C THR A 294 27.15 12.46 5.56
N ALA A 295 26.45 11.35 5.83
CA ALA A 295 25.60 11.23 7.01
C ALA A 295 26.44 11.40 8.29
N VAL A 296 26.09 12.38 9.12
CA VAL A 296 26.73 12.55 10.43
C VAL A 296 26.29 11.41 11.32
N THR A 297 27.17 10.46 11.56
CA THR A 297 26.91 9.28 12.39
C THR A 297 27.90 9.24 13.54
N GLY A 298 27.48 8.62 14.66
CA GLY A 298 28.32 8.48 15.85
C GLY A 298 28.74 9.81 16.47
N ILE A 299 27.80 10.75 16.63
CA ILE A 299 28.00 11.96 17.43
C ILE A 299 28.01 11.53 18.89
N ASP A 300 29.07 11.87 19.63
CA ASP A 300 29.13 11.57 21.07
C ASP A 300 28.43 12.64 21.91
N ALA A 301 28.26 12.36 23.20
CA ALA A 301 27.54 13.24 24.12
C ALA A 301 28.22 14.62 24.29
N ASP A 302 29.53 14.72 24.15
CA ASP A 302 30.26 15.98 24.33
C ASP A 302 30.17 16.84 23.06
N GLU A 303 30.23 16.23 21.88
CA GLU A 303 29.96 16.89 20.61
C GLU A 303 28.53 17.44 20.56
N TRP A 304 27.54 16.65 20.99
CA TRP A 304 26.15 17.13 21.09
C TRP A 304 26.04 18.39 21.95
N ARG A 305 26.66 18.40 23.14
CA ARG A 305 26.63 19.55 24.04
C ARG A 305 27.38 20.76 23.50
N ALA A 306 28.54 20.55 22.86
CA ALA A 306 29.36 21.62 22.33
C ALA A 306 28.69 22.37 21.15
N HIS A 307 27.81 21.68 20.43
CA HIS A 307 27.17 22.20 19.21
C HIS A 307 25.66 22.39 19.33
N TRP A 308 25.08 22.20 20.53
CA TRP A 308 23.66 22.43 20.77
C TRP A 308 23.33 23.93 20.64
N PRO A 309 22.24 24.31 19.96
CA PRO A 309 21.86 25.71 19.88
C PRO A 309 21.55 26.26 21.27
N GLU A 310 22.12 27.42 21.60
CA GLU A 310 21.75 28.15 22.80
C GLU A 310 20.29 28.61 22.65
N THR A 311 19.36 27.95 23.34
CA THR A 311 17.97 28.39 23.37
C THR A 311 17.92 29.82 23.91
N PRO A 312 17.29 30.80 23.22
CA PRO A 312 16.92 32.04 23.87
C PRO A 312 15.93 31.65 24.98
N ARG A 313 16.37 31.71 26.23
CA ARG A 313 15.47 31.57 27.38
C ARG A 313 14.67 32.86 27.48
N GLU A 314 13.47 32.88 26.91
CA GLU A 314 12.40 33.81 27.30
C GLU A 314 11.30 33.05 28.06
#